data_AF-M0MMM4-F1
#
_entry.id   AF-M0MMM4-F1
#
_cell.length_a   1.000
_cell.length_b   1.000
_cell.length_c   1.000
_cell.angle_alpha   90.00
_cell.angle_beta   90.00
_cell.angle_gamma   90.00
#
_symmetry.space_group_name_H-M   'P 1'
#
loop_
_entity.id
_entity.type
_entity.pdbx_description
1 polymer ?
#
loop_
_entity_poly.entity_id
_entity_poly.type
_entity_poly.pdbx_seq_one_letter_code
_entity_poly.pdbx_strand_id
1 'polypeptide(L)'
;MEWPPEYALMPHEHHGRPCFEVLVDGHLVLSDLKRTRIGDNEYTFEVLETTIAESGESAVIDPRENEIHAVYSPVRSRSLHVYPDDNYESYGYVLNDDNRKADVYKRKEFQLRDPEE
;
A
#
# COMPACT_ATOMS: atom_id res chain seq x y z
N MET A 1 -0.48 -5.36 -12.37
CA MET A 1 -1.56 -4.42 -12.03
C MET A 1 -1.55 -3.27 -13.04
N GLU A 2 -2.73 -2.82 -13.45
CA GLU A 2 -2.85 -1.57 -14.22
C GLU A 2 -3.31 -0.46 -13.29
N TRP A 3 -2.68 0.70 -13.41
CA TRP A 3 -2.92 1.88 -12.58
C TRP A 3 -3.49 2.98 -13.47
N PRO A 4 -4.79 3.31 -13.34
CA PRO A 4 -5.34 4.49 -14.00
C PRO A 4 -4.64 5.78 -13.55
N PRO A 5 -4.64 6.84 -14.37
CA PRO A 5 -4.19 8.15 -13.93
C PRO A 5 -4.93 8.59 -12.66
N GLU A 6 -4.19 9.22 -11.75
CA GLU A 6 -4.65 9.72 -10.46
C GLU A 6 -5.15 8.62 -9.49
N TYR A 7 -4.96 7.35 -9.83
CA TYR A 7 -5.33 6.26 -8.93
C TYR A 7 -4.40 6.23 -7.72
N ALA A 8 -5.00 6.13 -6.53
CA ALA A 8 -4.29 6.03 -5.27
C ALA A 8 -4.74 4.77 -4.53
N LEU A 9 -3.77 3.96 -4.12
CA LEU A 9 -3.97 2.90 -3.16
C LEU A 9 -3.57 3.44 -1.79
N MET A 10 -4.58 3.54 -0.91
CA MET A 10 -4.44 4.04 0.46
C MET A 10 -3.40 3.25 1.27
N PRO A 11 -2.94 3.76 2.43
CA PRO A 11 -2.00 3.03 3.26
C PRO A 11 -2.45 1.58 3.49
N HIS A 12 -1.57 0.63 3.25
CA HIS A 12 -1.84 -0.80 3.38
C HIS A 12 -0.58 -1.57 3.73
N GLU A 13 -0.76 -2.79 4.21
CA GLU A 13 0.29 -3.72 4.63
C GLU A 13 0.13 -5.07 3.93
N HIS A 14 1.23 -5.84 3.90
CA HIS A 14 1.34 -7.10 3.18
C HIS A 14 1.23 -8.33 4.10
N HIS A 15 0.84 -8.13 5.35
CA HIS A 15 0.69 -9.14 6.41
C HIS A 15 1.96 -10.00 6.61
N GLY A 16 3.12 -9.36 6.71
CA GLY A 16 4.41 -10.02 6.89
C GLY A 16 4.97 -10.69 5.64
N ARG A 17 4.33 -10.51 4.47
CA ARG A 17 4.73 -11.12 3.19
C ARG A 17 5.53 -10.12 2.35
N PRO A 18 6.61 -10.57 1.67
CA PRO A 18 7.32 -9.71 0.75
C PRO A 18 6.48 -9.42 -0.49
N CYS A 19 6.57 -8.19 -0.99
CA CYS A 19 6.00 -7.78 -2.27
C CYS A 19 7.13 -7.32 -3.20
N PHE A 20 7.25 -7.97 -4.35
CA PHE A 20 8.14 -7.51 -5.41
C PHE A 20 7.30 -6.87 -6.49
N GLU A 21 7.41 -5.56 -6.64
CA GLU A 21 6.78 -4.80 -7.71
C GLU A 21 7.84 -4.34 -8.70
N VAL A 22 7.66 -4.65 -9.97
CA VAL A 22 8.49 -4.12 -11.06
C VAL A 22 7.61 -3.24 -11.92
N LEU A 23 7.97 -1.96 -12.03
CA LEU A 23 7.23 -1.03 -12.87
C LEU A 23 7.58 -1.30 -14.34
N VAL A 24 6.59 -1.67 -15.14
CA VAL A 24 6.79 -2.00 -16.56
C VAL A 24 6.71 -0.73 -17.42
N ASP A 25 5.83 0.19 -17.04
CA ASP A 25 5.50 1.38 -17.82
C ASP A 25 4.87 2.45 -16.90
N GLY A 26 5.14 3.73 -17.17
CA GLY A 26 4.64 4.87 -16.39
C GLY A 26 5.51 5.23 -15.18
N HIS A 27 4.88 5.79 -14.15
CA HIS A 27 5.50 6.26 -12.90
C HIS A 27 4.60 5.91 -11.71
N LEU A 28 5.21 5.46 -10.61
CA LEU A 28 4.53 5.29 -9.33
C LEU A 28 5.24 6.11 -8.26
N VAL A 29 4.46 6.84 -7.48
CA VAL A 29 4.91 7.50 -6.25
C VAL A 29 4.62 6.55 -5.10
N LEU A 30 5.66 6.12 -4.39
CA LEU A 30 5.54 5.24 -3.24
C LEU A 30 5.93 6.02 -1.99
N SER A 31 5.04 6.06 -1.01
CA SER A 31 5.31 6.68 0.28
C SER A 31 5.39 5.61 1.35
N ASP A 32 6.56 5.44 1.95
CA ASP A 32 6.77 4.59 3.12
C ASP A 32 6.25 5.27 4.37
N LEU A 33 5.47 4.56 5.17
CA LEU A 33 4.72 5.12 6.28
C LEU A 33 5.03 4.40 7.58
N LYS A 34 5.22 5.18 8.65
CA LYS A 34 5.27 4.66 10.01
C LYS A 34 3.91 4.81 10.67
N ARG A 35 3.34 3.69 11.11
CA ARG A 35 2.08 3.64 11.85
C ARG A 35 2.28 3.94 13.34
N THR A 36 1.46 4.84 13.87
CA THR A 36 1.30 5.06 15.31
C THR A 36 -0.11 4.69 15.73
N ARG A 37 -0.26 3.77 16.68
CA ARG A 37 -1.57 3.44 17.27
C ARG A 37 -1.94 4.51 18.28
N ILE A 38 -3.11 5.12 18.12
CA ILE A 38 -3.61 6.21 18.99
C ILE A 38 -4.88 5.84 19.76
N GLY A 39 -5.47 4.67 19.49
CA GLY A 39 -6.69 4.20 20.14
C GLY A 39 -7.00 2.73 19.85
N ASP A 40 -8.26 2.35 20.08
CA ASP A 40 -8.74 1.03 19.70
C ASP A 40 -9.02 0.95 18.20
N ASN A 41 -8.23 0.17 17.48
CA ASN A 41 -8.22 0.12 16.03
C ASN A 41 -8.07 1.49 15.32
N GLU A 42 -7.45 2.48 15.97
CA GLU A 42 -7.23 3.83 15.43
C GLU A 42 -5.75 4.15 15.30
N TYR A 43 -5.38 4.71 14.15
CA TYR A 43 -3.99 4.91 13.74
C TYR A 43 -3.78 6.25 13.07
N THR A 44 -2.58 6.79 13.22
CA THR A 44 -2.03 7.91 12.43
C THR A 44 -0.76 7.46 11.73
N PHE A 45 -0.36 8.19 10.69
CA PHE A 45 0.82 7.88 9.90
C PHE A 45 1.78 9.06 9.82
N GLU A 46 3.06 8.75 9.84
CA GLU A 46 4.15 9.66 9.49
C GLU A 46 4.79 9.14 8.21
N VAL A 47 5.05 10.04 7.24
CA VAL A 47 5.79 9.69 6.03
C VAL A 47 7.26 9.58 6.39
N LEU A 48 7.84 8.39 6.20
CA LEU A 48 9.26 8.14 6.40
C LEU A 48 10.05 8.59 5.18
N GLU A 49 9.61 8.16 4.00
CA GLU A 49 10.26 8.43 2.73
C GLU A 49 9.21 8.47 1.62
N THR A 50 9.52 9.19 0.54
CA THR A 50 8.76 9.09 -0.71
C THR A 50 9.72 8.91 -1.86
N THR A 51 9.50 7.83 -2.61
CA THR A 51 10.26 7.48 -3.79
C THR A 51 9.37 7.54 -5.03
N ILE A 52 9.99 7.77 -6.17
CA ILE A 52 9.33 7.68 -7.47
C ILE A 52 10.01 6.52 -8.19
N ALA A 53 9.24 5.48 -8.49
CA ALA A 53 9.70 4.40 -9.34
C ALA A 53 9.42 4.75 -10.80
N GLU A 54 10.44 4.58 -11.63
CA GLU A 54 10.38 4.73 -13.08
C GLU A 54 10.28 3.38 -13.79
N SER A 55 10.00 3.40 -15.09
CA SER A 55 9.85 2.19 -15.89
C SER A 55 11.16 1.37 -15.92
N GLY A 56 11.06 0.10 -15.54
CA GLY A 56 12.18 -0.82 -15.39
C GLY A 56 12.72 -0.92 -13.96
N GLU A 57 12.32 -0.01 -13.06
CA GLU A 57 12.72 -0.06 -11.66
C GLU A 57 11.82 -0.98 -10.85
N SER A 58 12.38 -1.48 -9.74
CA SER A 58 11.65 -2.30 -8.78
C SER A 58 11.35 -1.51 -7.51
N ALA A 59 10.10 -1.55 -7.08
CA ALA A 59 9.70 -1.24 -5.73
C ALA A 59 9.57 -2.55 -4.94
N VAL A 60 10.42 -2.75 -3.94
CA VAL A 60 10.39 -3.95 -3.10
C VAL A 60 9.94 -3.55 -1.71
N ILE A 61 8.88 -4.19 -1.23
CA ILE A 61 8.46 -4.07 0.17
C ILE A 61 9.00 -5.28 0.92
N ASP A 62 9.94 -5.00 1.82
CA ASP A 62 10.44 -5.96 2.80
C ASP A 62 9.72 -5.73 4.15
N PRO A 63 8.76 -6.58 4.53
CA PRO A 63 7.97 -6.41 5.75
C PRO A 63 8.81 -6.46 7.03
N ARG A 64 10.08 -6.90 6.96
CA ARG A 64 11.01 -6.90 8.10
C ARG A 64 11.58 -5.52 8.39
N GLU A 65 11.67 -4.66 7.37
CA GLU A 65 12.20 -3.30 7.46
C GLU A 65 11.05 -2.28 7.58
N ASN A 66 10.15 -2.28 6.60
CA ASN A 66 8.92 -1.48 6.61
C ASN A 66 7.84 -2.16 5.79
N GLU A 67 6.64 -2.28 6.36
CA GLU A 67 5.53 -3.01 5.75
C GLU A 67 4.44 -2.11 5.18
N ILE A 68 4.38 -0.85 5.64
CA ILE A 68 3.25 0.03 5.35
C ILE A 68 3.67 1.09 4.35
N HIS A 69 2.93 1.15 3.25
CA HIS A 69 3.13 2.15 2.21
C HIS A 69 1.81 2.59 1.58
N ALA A 70 1.84 3.71 0.88
CA ALA A 70 0.78 4.16 -0.02
C ALA A 70 1.36 4.34 -1.42
N VAL A 71 0.54 4.03 -2.43
CA VAL A 71 0.96 4.09 -3.84
C VAL A 71 0.05 5.05 -4.60
N TYR A 72 0.64 5.97 -5.35
CA TYR A 72 -0.09 6.91 -6.20
C TYR A 72 0.46 6.90 -7.61
N SER A 73 -0.42 6.84 -8.60
CA SER A 73 -0.06 6.86 -10.02
C SER A 73 -0.47 8.20 -10.65
N PRO A 74 0.44 9.16 -10.85
CA PRO A 74 0.10 10.45 -11.48
C PRO A 74 -0.27 10.31 -12.96
N VAL A 75 0.20 9.24 -13.60
CA VAL A 75 -0.07 8.90 -15.00
C VAL A 75 -0.63 7.49 -15.09
N ARG A 76 -1.03 7.05 -16.29
CA ARG A 76 -1.35 5.64 -16.49
C ARG A 76 -0.06 4.83 -16.37
N SER A 77 -0.07 3.84 -15.50
CA SER A 77 1.10 3.00 -15.20
C SER A 77 0.73 1.53 -15.19
N ARG A 78 1.72 0.65 -15.38
CA ARG A 78 1.54 -0.81 -15.31
C ARG A 78 2.72 -1.42 -14.58
N SER A 79 2.45 -2.26 -13.62
CA SER A 79 3.48 -2.97 -12.86
C SER A 79 3.21 -4.47 -12.81
N LEU A 80 4.28 -5.25 -12.67
CA LEU A 80 4.22 -6.67 -12.37
C LEU A 80 4.42 -6.85 -10.87
N HIS A 81 3.51 -7.54 -10.20
CA HIS A 81 3.68 -7.88 -8.79
C HIS A 81 3.89 -9.38 -8.65
N VAL A 82 4.86 -9.76 -7.82
CA VAL A 82 5.09 -11.13 -7.41
C VAL A 82 4.86 -11.21 -5.90
N TYR A 83 3.89 -12.02 -5.53
CA TYR A 83 3.52 -12.32 -4.15
C TYR A 83 3.65 -13.82 -3.88
N PRO A 84 3.87 -14.23 -2.62
CA PRO A 84 3.68 -15.62 -2.21
C PRO A 84 2.27 -16.13 -2.53
N ASP A 85 2.14 -17.46 -2.67
CA ASP A 85 0.91 -18.14 -3.02
C ASP A 85 -0.18 -18.05 -1.94
N ASP A 86 0.11 -17.49 -0.77
CA ASP A 86 -0.81 -17.31 0.35
C ASP A 86 -1.36 -15.88 0.51
N ASN A 87 -1.20 -15.01 -0.50
CA ASN A 87 -1.72 -13.63 -0.54
C ASN A 87 -3.26 -13.53 -0.72
N TYR A 88 -4.04 -14.28 0.06
CA TYR A 88 -5.52 -14.28 -0.03
C TYR A 88 -6.16 -13.04 0.60
N GLU A 89 -5.47 -12.43 1.56
CA GLU A 89 -5.93 -11.28 2.33
C GLU A 89 -4.83 -10.22 2.43
N SER A 90 -5.25 -8.97 2.62
CA SER A 90 -4.39 -7.83 2.96
C SER A 90 -5.11 -6.94 3.96
N TYR A 91 -4.36 -6.08 4.64
CA TYR A 91 -4.93 -5.08 5.52
C TYR A 91 -4.65 -3.68 4.99
N GLY A 92 -5.68 -2.85 4.98
CA GLY A 92 -5.61 -1.45 4.58
C GLY A 92 -6.15 -0.54 5.66
N TYR A 93 -5.84 0.75 5.53
CA TYR A 93 -6.20 1.77 6.50
C TYR A 93 -7.16 2.76 5.85
N VAL A 94 -8.38 2.79 6.36
CA VAL A 94 -9.46 3.63 5.84
C VAL A 94 -9.65 4.83 6.76
N LEU A 95 -9.72 6.03 6.17
CA LEU A 95 -9.95 7.26 6.90
C LEU A 95 -11.23 7.16 7.76
N ASN A 96 -11.16 7.65 8.99
CA ASN A 96 -12.28 7.69 9.92
C ASN A 96 -13.05 9.01 9.72
N ASP A 97 -14.10 8.99 8.89
CA ASP A 97 -14.89 10.17 8.52
C ASP A 97 -15.56 10.90 9.71
N ASP A 98 -15.75 10.20 10.83
CA ASP A 98 -16.30 10.77 12.06
C ASP A 98 -15.33 11.74 12.75
N ASN A 99 -14.03 11.63 12.48
CA ASN A 99 -12.98 12.44 13.09
C ASN A 99 -12.41 13.47 12.10
N ARG A 100 -13.18 14.53 11.82
CA ARG A 100 -12.82 15.58 10.84
C ARG A 100 -11.65 16.48 11.24
N LYS A 101 -11.02 16.28 12.40
CA LYS A 101 -9.99 17.19 12.93
C LYS A 101 -8.56 16.67 12.75
N ALA A 102 -8.37 15.39 12.44
CA ALA A 102 -7.07 14.79 12.21
C ALA A 102 -7.21 13.59 11.27
N ASP A 103 -6.14 13.30 10.52
CA ASP A 103 -6.06 12.12 9.65
C ASP A 103 -5.91 10.86 10.51
N VAL A 104 -7.06 10.36 10.99
CA VAL A 104 -7.16 9.14 11.79
C VAL A 104 -7.74 8.04 10.91
N TYR A 105 -7.10 6.87 10.94
CA TYR A 105 -7.46 5.74 10.10
C TYR A 105 -7.84 4.53 10.95
N LYS A 106 -8.72 3.69 10.42
CA LYS A 106 -9.06 2.36 10.97
C LYS A 106 -8.49 1.26 10.09
N ARG A 107 -7.86 0.26 10.72
CA ARG A 107 -7.38 -0.94 10.01
C ARG A 107 -8.58 -1.81 9.63
N LYS A 108 -8.62 -2.24 8.38
CA LYS A 108 -9.62 -3.15 7.82
C LYS A 108 -8.93 -4.26 7.05
N GLU A 109 -9.50 -5.45 7.11
CA GLU A 109 -9.09 -6.60 6.30
C GLU A 109 -9.80 -6.54 4.95
N PHE A 110 -9.08 -6.94 3.91
CA PHE A 110 -9.55 -7.02 2.54
C PHE A 110 -9.22 -8.40 2.00
N GLN A 111 -10.25 -9.11 1.56
CA GLN A 111 -10.09 -10.36 0.84
C GLN A 111 -9.77 -10.03 -0.63
N LEU A 112 -8.64 -10.55 -1.14
CA LEU A 112 -8.13 -10.23 -2.47
C LEU A 112 -8.56 -11.24 -3.53
N ARG A 113 -8.90 -12.45 -3.11
CA ARG A 113 -9.30 -13.58 -3.98
C ARG A 113 -10.17 -14.55 -3.19
N ASP A 114 -10.92 -15.40 -3.89
CA ASP A 114 -11.69 -16.44 -3.23
C ASP A 114 -10.75 -17.53 -2.68
N PRO A 115 -10.93 -17.98 -1.43
CA PRO A 115 -10.08 -19.01 -0.82
C PRO A 115 -10.24 -20.40 -1.45
N GLU A 116 -11.21 -20.57 -2.36
CA GLU A 116 -11.47 -21.82 -3.08
C GLU A 116 -10.86 -21.86 -4.50
N GLU A 117 -10.20 -20.78 -4.95
CA GLU A 117 -9.41 -20.73 -6.21
C GLU A 117 -7.95 -21.17 -6.04
#